data_AF-A0A1J1HHR9-F1
#
_entry.id   AF-A0A1J1HHR9-F1
#
_cell.length_a   1.000
_cell.length_b   1.000
_cell.length_c   1.000
_cell.angle_alpha   90.00
_cell.angle_beta   90.00
_cell.angle_gamma   90.00
#
_symmetry.space_group_name_H-M   'P 1'
#
loop_
_entity.id
_entity.type
_entity.pdbx_description
1 polymer ?
#
loop_
_entity_poly.entity_id
_entity_poly.type
_entity_poly.pdbx_seq_one_letter_code
_entity_poly.pdbx_strand_id
1 'polypeptide(L)'
;MRDKKSNEIADKLREIGNFQFKKGDYHEALVAYNRSLCHALPDTEQFSFAFANRSAVYLKVKLFEKCLQNIELARKHGYPEEKQSKLNEREETCKKLIETFKDEIVETRKDFFKLSYEANKKIPFIVKSLEVREDDKYGRYITTSSNLKPGDIIAIDEPIYKYINSELCHRRCTNCLKSNHLSLIPCLSCSNGKLCKQASA
;
A
#
# COMPACT_ATOMS: atom_id res chain seq x y z
N MET A 1 14.08 -9.52 -17.46
CA MET A 1 15.31 -9.07 -16.77
C MET A 1 14.91 -8.36 -15.49
N ARG A 2 15.58 -8.62 -14.36
CA ARG A 2 15.40 -7.80 -13.16
C ARG A 2 16.36 -6.62 -13.31
N ASP A 3 15.84 -5.40 -13.38
CA ASP A 3 16.71 -4.23 -13.43
C ASP A 3 17.53 -4.16 -12.14
N LYS A 4 18.82 -3.86 -12.27
CA LYS A 4 19.69 -3.67 -11.12
C LYS A 4 19.34 -2.33 -10.46
N LYS A 5 19.47 -2.29 -9.13
CA LYS A 5 19.42 -1.03 -8.37
C LYS A 5 20.55 -0.11 -8.82
N SER A 6 20.26 1.19 -8.90
CA SER A 6 21.18 2.27 -9.31
C SER A 6 20.77 3.54 -8.60
N ASN A 7 21.71 4.15 -7.88
CA ASN A 7 21.49 5.40 -7.17
C ASN A 7 21.26 6.57 -8.13
N GLU A 8 21.86 6.53 -9.32
CA GLU A 8 21.66 7.52 -10.37
C GLU A 8 20.20 7.53 -10.85
N ILE A 9 19.61 6.34 -11.05
CA ILE A 9 18.18 6.20 -11.38
C ILE A 9 17.32 6.65 -10.19
N ALA A 10 17.70 6.26 -8.96
CA ALA A 10 16.98 6.65 -7.76
C ALA A 10 16.92 8.17 -7.57
N ASP A 11 18.02 8.88 -7.82
CA ASP A 11 18.09 10.33 -7.71
C ASP A 11 17.22 11.03 -8.78
N LYS A 12 17.28 10.59 -10.03
CA LYS A 12 16.40 11.11 -11.10
C LYS A 12 14.93 10.99 -10.72
N LEU A 13 14.53 9.82 -10.20
CA LEU A 13 13.16 9.57 -9.76
C LEU A 13 12.78 10.41 -8.52
N ARG A 14 13.72 10.62 -7.59
CA ARG A 14 13.53 11.48 -6.43
C ARG A 14 13.31 12.93 -6.85
N GLU A 15 14.05 13.43 -7.83
CA GLU A 15 13.86 14.78 -8.37
C GLU A 15 12.52 14.95 -9.09
N ILE A 16 12.04 13.92 -9.80
CA ILE A 16 10.66 13.91 -10.32
C ILE A 16 9.65 14.01 -9.17
N GLY A 17 9.87 13.28 -8.08
CA GLY A 17 9.02 13.38 -6.89
C GLY A 17 9.05 14.78 -6.26
N ASN A 18 10.22 15.40 -6.18
CA ASN A 18 10.38 16.78 -5.67
C ASN A 18 9.61 17.77 -6.55
N PHE A 19 9.68 17.61 -7.87
CA PHE A 19 8.95 18.44 -8.82
C PHE A 19 7.43 18.30 -8.63
N GLN A 20 6.91 17.08 -8.52
CA GLN A 20 5.47 16.86 -8.28
C GLN A 20 5.02 17.37 -6.92
N PHE A 21 5.86 17.22 -5.89
CA PHE A 21 5.59 17.78 -4.57
C PHE A 21 5.45 19.31 -4.61
N LYS A 22 6.35 20.00 -5.32
CA LYS A 22 6.29 21.47 -5.50
C LYS A 22 5.02 21.90 -6.25
N LYS A 23 4.52 21.07 -7.18
CA LYS A 23 3.25 21.30 -7.88
C LYS A 23 2.01 21.04 -7.01
N GLY A 24 2.16 20.41 -5.86
CA GLY A 24 1.04 19.96 -5.02
C GLY A 24 0.42 18.62 -5.44
N ASP A 25 0.99 17.94 -6.44
CA ASP A 25 0.58 16.56 -6.79
C ASP A 25 1.26 15.56 -5.86
N TYR A 26 0.68 15.43 -4.66
CA TYR A 26 1.20 14.56 -3.61
C TYR A 26 1.12 13.08 -3.96
N HIS A 27 0.14 12.67 -4.77
CA HIS A 27 -0.01 11.27 -5.16
C HIS A 27 1.13 10.85 -6.09
N GLU A 28 1.38 11.60 -7.16
CA GLU A 28 2.48 11.28 -8.08
C GLU A 28 3.86 11.51 -7.44
N ALA A 29 3.97 12.45 -6.49
CA ALA A 29 5.18 12.57 -5.67
C ALA A 29 5.50 11.27 -4.91
N LEU A 30 4.51 10.68 -4.21
CA LEU A 30 4.68 9.40 -3.50
C LEU A 30 5.03 8.25 -4.44
N VAL A 31 4.40 8.20 -5.62
CA VAL A 31 4.73 7.18 -6.63
C VAL A 31 6.18 7.31 -7.09
N ALA A 32 6.63 8.53 -7.39
CA ALA A 32 8.00 8.80 -7.81
C ALA A 32 9.02 8.47 -6.70
N TYR A 33 8.73 8.82 -5.43
CA TYR A 33 9.60 8.42 -4.31
C TYR A 33 9.60 6.90 -4.08
N ASN A 34 8.47 6.22 -4.25
CA ASN A 34 8.43 4.76 -4.20
C ASN A 34 9.25 4.12 -5.32
N ARG A 35 9.28 4.73 -6.50
CA ARG A 35 10.15 4.29 -7.60
C ARG A 35 11.61 4.50 -7.21
N SER A 36 11.95 5.69 -6.73
CA SER A 36 13.29 6.03 -6.23
C SER A 36 13.80 5.00 -5.21
N LEU A 37 13.02 4.70 -4.17
CA LEU A 37 13.34 3.69 -3.15
C LEU A 37 13.60 2.29 -3.71
N CYS A 38 12.93 1.93 -4.80
CA CYS A 38 13.15 0.61 -5.39
C CYS A 38 14.43 0.55 -6.19
N HIS A 39 14.87 1.65 -6.79
CA HIS A 39 16.16 1.72 -7.47
C HIS A 39 17.33 2.03 -6.54
N ALA A 40 17.08 2.69 -5.40
CA ALA A 40 18.14 3.02 -4.44
C ALA A 40 18.77 1.75 -3.86
N LEU A 41 20.10 1.77 -3.76
CA LEU A 41 20.84 0.79 -2.97
C LEU A 41 20.49 0.97 -1.49
N PRO A 42 20.33 -0.12 -0.72
CA PRO A 42 20.06 -0.01 0.71
C PRO A 42 21.14 0.79 1.45
N ASP A 43 20.73 1.47 2.54
CA ASP A 43 21.62 2.18 3.47
C ASP A 43 22.51 3.27 2.84
N THR A 44 22.11 3.79 1.67
CA THR A 44 22.72 4.99 1.09
C THR A 44 21.88 6.23 1.38
N GLU A 45 22.48 7.41 1.21
CA GLU A 45 21.77 8.68 1.33
C GLU A 45 20.53 8.76 0.44
N GLN A 46 20.58 8.22 -0.79
CA GLN A 46 19.42 8.19 -1.68
C GLN A 46 18.24 7.43 -1.07
N PHE A 47 18.53 6.33 -0.36
CA PHE A 47 17.53 5.50 0.30
C PHE A 47 16.87 6.26 1.46
N SER A 48 17.66 6.89 2.33
CA SER A 48 17.15 7.65 3.48
C SER A 48 16.46 8.95 3.04
N PHE A 49 16.98 9.65 2.03
CA PHE A 49 16.37 10.87 1.46
C PHE A 49 15.00 10.60 0.84
N ALA A 50 14.81 9.46 0.17
CA ALA A 50 13.51 9.13 -0.41
C ALA A 50 12.44 8.88 0.67
N PHE A 51 12.80 8.23 1.79
CA PHE A 51 11.89 8.13 2.95
C PHE A 51 11.62 9.50 3.60
N ALA A 52 12.65 10.32 3.76
CA ALA A 52 12.50 11.69 4.27
C ALA A 52 11.58 12.53 3.36
N ASN A 53 11.66 12.41 2.05
CA ASN A 53 10.78 13.15 1.15
C ASN A 53 9.33 12.63 1.20
N ARG A 54 9.14 11.31 1.36
CA ARG A 54 7.80 10.74 1.60
C ARG A 54 7.18 11.24 2.90
N SER A 55 7.95 11.41 3.99
CA SER A 55 7.39 11.94 5.24
C SER A 55 6.87 13.38 5.07
N ALA A 56 7.54 14.21 4.27
CA ALA A 56 7.03 15.55 3.93
C ALA A 56 5.66 15.49 3.24
N VAL A 57 5.47 14.53 2.31
CA VAL A 57 4.17 14.33 1.65
C VAL A 57 3.11 13.90 2.67
N TYR A 58 3.40 12.91 3.51
CA TYR A 58 2.45 12.41 4.49
C TYR A 58 2.02 13.47 5.50
N LEU A 59 2.92 14.38 5.89
CA LEU A 59 2.54 15.53 6.69
C LEU A 59 1.54 16.44 5.95
N LYS A 60 1.79 16.75 4.66
CA LYS A 60 0.89 17.60 3.85
C LYS A 60 -0.50 17.00 3.67
N VAL A 61 -0.60 15.68 3.53
CA VAL A 61 -1.89 14.98 3.38
C VAL A 61 -2.49 14.52 4.72
N LYS A 62 -1.96 14.99 5.85
CA LYS A 62 -2.45 14.72 7.21
C LYS A 62 -2.49 13.23 7.59
N LEU A 63 -1.59 12.41 7.04
CA LEU A 63 -1.40 11.01 7.42
C LEU A 63 -0.24 10.91 8.41
N PHE A 64 -0.46 11.36 9.63
CA PHE A 64 0.61 11.64 10.61
C PHE A 64 1.37 10.37 11.05
N GLU A 65 0.69 9.25 11.24
CA GLU A 65 1.33 7.98 11.61
C GLU A 65 2.27 7.49 10.50
N LYS A 66 1.87 7.66 9.23
CA LYS A 66 2.72 7.32 8.09
C LYS A 66 3.89 8.28 7.96
N CYS A 67 3.70 9.56 8.28
CA CYS A 67 4.80 10.52 8.35
C CYS A 67 5.86 10.05 9.36
N LEU A 68 5.46 9.73 10.60
CA LEU A 68 6.34 9.25 11.66
C LEU A 68 7.08 7.96 11.27
N GLN A 69 6.37 6.99 10.69
CA GLN A 69 7.00 5.75 10.18
C GLN A 69 8.08 6.03 9.13
N ASN A 70 7.87 6.99 8.22
CA ASN A 70 8.86 7.32 7.20
C ASN A 70 10.05 8.11 7.78
N ILE A 71 9.83 8.89 8.84
CA ILE A 71 10.91 9.56 9.58
C ILE A 71 11.81 8.51 10.26
N GLU A 72 11.21 7.53 10.94
CA GLU A 72 11.94 6.43 11.56
C GLU A 72 12.75 5.63 10.54
N LEU A 73 12.14 5.27 9.40
CA LEU A 73 12.82 4.57 8.31
C LEU A 73 13.97 5.39 7.73
N ALA A 74 13.79 6.70 7.53
CA ALA A 74 14.88 7.56 7.06
C ALA A 74 16.07 7.51 8.03
N ARG A 75 15.83 7.69 9.34
CA ARG A 75 16.89 7.64 10.36
C ARG A 75 17.56 6.27 10.43
N LYS A 76 16.78 5.19 10.43
CA LYS A 76 17.28 3.81 10.44
C LYS A 76 18.25 3.52 9.30
N HIS A 77 18.03 4.13 8.13
CA HIS A 77 18.84 3.95 6.93
C HIS A 77 19.90 5.05 6.74
N GLY A 78 20.35 5.69 7.82
CA GLY A 78 21.49 6.61 7.77
C GLY A 78 21.16 8.00 7.24
N TYR A 79 19.98 8.56 7.56
CA TYR A 79 19.71 9.96 7.25
C TYR A 79 20.71 10.88 7.99
N PRO A 80 21.40 11.81 7.30
CA PRO A 80 22.50 12.58 7.87
C PRO A 80 22.10 13.45 9.07
N GLU A 81 22.96 13.49 10.09
CA GLU A 81 22.73 14.20 11.35
C GLU A 81 22.53 15.70 11.13
N GLU A 82 23.31 16.30 10.24
CA GLU A 82 23.27 17.73 9.93
C GLU A 82 21.95 18.16 9.26
N LYS A 83 21.16 17.20 8.75
CA LYS A 83 19.87 17.45 8.07
C LYS A 83 18.66 17.09 8.93
N GLN A 84 18.84 16.64 10.17
CA GLN A 84 17.77 16.15 11.06
C GLN A 84 16.73 17.22 11.41
N SER A 85 17.10 18.50 11.40
CA SER A 85 16.20 19.61 11.77
C SER A 85 14.83 19.52 11.09
N LYS A 86 14.82 19.26 9.77
CA LYS A 86 13.58 19.12 9.00
C LYS A 86 12.76 17.89 9.37
N LEU A 87 13.37 16.80 9.83
CA LEU A 87 12.64 15.62 10.28
C LEU A 87 12.07 15.84 11.67
N ASN A 88 12.84 16.47 12.56
CA ASN A 88 12.44 16.79 13.93
C ASN A 88 11.23 17.72 13.95
N GLU A 89 11.24 18.79 13.15
CA GLU A 89 10.11 19.72 13.02
C GLU A 89 8.82 19.00 12.60
N ARG A 90 8.92 18.09 11.62
CA ARG A 90 7.76 17.31 11.14
C ARG A 90 7.29 16.32 12.19
N GLU A 91 8.20 15.66 12.89
CA GLU A 91 7.90 14.73 13.96
C GLU A 91 7.15 15.41 15.10
N GLU A 92 7.63 16.55 15.58
CA GLU A 92 6.96 17.35 16.60
C GLU A 92 5.56 17.79 16.15
N THR A 93 5.44 18.26 14.90
CA THR A 93 4.16 18.63 14.32
C THR A 93 3.18 17.46 14.28
N CYS A 94 3.64 16.28 13.83
CA CYS A 94 2.81 15.07 13.81
C CYS A 94 2.36 14.66 15.20
N LYS A 95 3.25 14.65 16.20
CA LYS A 95 2.91 14.27 17.58
C LYS A 95 1.83 15.19 18.17
N LYS A 96 1.99 16.52 18.03
CA LYS A 96 1.00 17.50 18.48
C LYS A 96 -0.36 17.31 17.82
N LEU A 97 -0.40 17.08 16.51
CA LEU A 97 -1.64 16.89 15.78
C LEU A 97 -2.33 15.56 16.13
N ILE A 98 -1.58 14.46 16.26
CA ILE A 98 -2.15 13.17 16.68
C ILE A 98 -2.80 13.29 18.07
N GLU A 99 -2.16 13.97 19.01
CA GLU A 99 -2.74 14.23 20.34
C GLU A 99 -4.03 15.05 20.26
N THR A 100 -4.10 15.99 19.33
CA THR A 100 -5.30 16.83 19.11
C THR A 100 -6.46 16.03 18.52
N PHE A 101 -6.19 15.03 17.67
CA PHE A 101 -7.20 14.24 16.94
C PHE A 101 -7.41 12.82 17.48
N LYS A 102 -6.96 12.53 18.71
CA LYS A 102 -7.00 11.18 19.32
C LYS A 102 -8.39 10.54 19.35
N ASP A 103 -9.45 11.34 19.34
CA ASP A 103 -10.83 10.89 19.54
C ASP A 103 -11.64 10.70 18.24
N GLU A 104 -11.07 10.97 17.05
CA GLU A 104 -11.82 10.93 15.76
C GLU A 104 -11.63 9.65 14.93
N ILE A 105 -11.03 8.59 15.48
CA ILE A 105 -10.84 7.33 14.73
C ILE A 105 -12.14 6.52 14.75
N VAL A 106 -13.04 6.83 13.80
CA VAL A 106 -14.21 6.01 13.53
C VAL A 106 -13.75 4.75 12.79
N GLU A 107 -13.72 3.64 13.51
CA GLU A 107 -13.45 2.29 13.02
C GLU A 107 -14.50 1.91 11.96
N THR A 108 -14.23 2.20 10.69
CA THR A 108 -15.18 1.98 9.61
C THR A 108 -14.60 1.09 8.52
N ARG A 109 -15.43 0.13 8.10
CA ARG A 109 -15.38 -0.67 6.86
C ARG A 109 -14.72 -2.06 6.88
N LYS A 110 -14.20 -2.58 7.98
CA LYS A 110 -13.72 -3.99 7.97
C LYS A 110 -14.88 -4.99 7.87
N ASP A 111 -16.04 -4.68 8.44
CA ASP A 111 -17.17 -5.61 8.51
C ASP A 111 -18.15 -5.53 7.32
N PHE A 112 -17.85 -4.71 6.31
CA PHE A 112 -18.74 -4.53 5.15
C PHE A 112 -18.73 -5.74 4.20
N PHE A 113 -17.57 -6.40 4.04
CA PHE A 113 -17.41 -7.50 3.11
C PHE A 113 -17.51 -8.85 3.82
N LYS A 114 -18.72 -9.24 4.18
CA LYS A 114 -19.08 -10.57 4.67
C LYS A 114 -20.25 -11.12 3.88
N LEU A 115 -20.40 -12.43 3.81
CA LEU A 115 -21.55 -13.04 3.16
C LEU A 115 -22.84 -12.52 3.82
N SER A 116 -23.83 -12.12 3.00
CA SER A 116 -25.12 -11.63 3.49
C SER A 116 -25.92 -12.70 4.24
N TYR A 117 -25.64 -13.96 3.96
CA TYR A 117 -26.35 -15.13 4.49
C TYR A 117 -25.36 -16.17 5.01
N GLU A 118 -25.89 -17.20 5.70
CA GLU A 118 -25.10 -18.33 6.20
C GLU A 118 -24.28 -18.97 5.08
N ALA A 119 -23.01 -19.27 5.36
CA ALA A 119 -22.10 -19.91 4.42
C ALA A 119 -22.51 -21.35 4.11
N ASN A 120 -22.26 -21.81 2.89
CA ASN A 120 -22.42 -23.21 2.52
C ASN A 120 -21.37 -24.06 3.28
N LYS A 121 -21.81 -25.12 3.98
CA LYS A 121 -20.92 -25.98 4.78
C LYS A 121 -19.82 -26.68 3.96
N LYS A 122 -20.09 -26.99 2.69
CA LYS A 122 -19.13 -27.63 1.77
C LYS A 122 -18.26 -26.62 1.04
N ILE A 123 -18.80 -25.43 0.76
CA ILE A 123 -18.15 -24.35 0.01
C ILE A 123 -18.26 -23.05 0.82
N PRO A 124 -17.42 -22.84 1.85
CA PRO A 124 -17.63 -21.77 2.83
C PRO A 124 -17.57 -20.34 2.28
N PHE A 125 -17.04 -20.16 1.06
CA PHE A 125 -16.96 -18.85 0.41
C PHE A 125 -18.22 -18.45 -0.36
N ILE A 126 -19.25 -19.30 -0.45
CA ILE A 126 -20.56 -18.95 -1.01
C ILE A 126 -21.65 -19.06 0.06
N VAL A 127 -22.77 -18.39 -0.15
CA VAL A 127 -23.96 -18.57 0.71
C VAL A 127 -24.59 -19.95 0.51
N LYS A 128 -25.22 -20.48 1.56
CA LYS A 128 -25.82 -21.83 1.59
C LYS A 128 -26.89 -22.06 0.52
N SER A 129 -27.55 -21.00 0.05
CA SER A 129 -28.61 -21.08 -0.94
C SER A 129 -28.09 -21.24 -2.36
N LEU A 130 -26.78 -21.04 -2.59
CA LEU A 130 -26.17 -21.28 -3.90
C LEU A 130 -25.82 -22.75 -4.10
N GLU A 131 -26.20 -23.26 -5.26
CA GLU A 131 -25.97 -24.63 -5.72
C GLU A 131 -25.32 -24.62 -7.10
N VAL A 132 -24.30 -25.45 -7.32
CA VAL A 132 -23.75 -25.70 -8.65
C VAL A 132 -24.57 -26.80 -9.32
N ARG A 133 -25.03 -26.54 -10.54
CA ARG A 133 -25.77 -27.47 -11.40
C ARG A 133 -25.08 -27.61 -12.75
N GLU A 134 -25.45 -28.64 -13.50
CA GLU A 134 -24.88 -28.91 -14.82
C GLU A 134 -25.95 -29.45 -15.76
N ASP A 135 -25.96 -28.99 -17.01
CA ASP A 135 -26.79 -29.53 -18.09
C ASP A 135 -26.10 -29.40 -19.45
N ASP A 136 -26.63 -30.10 -20.46
CA ASP A 136 -26.05 -30.16 -21.81
C ASP A 136 -26.07 -28.81 -22.55
N LYS A 137 -26.90 -27.86 -22.11
CA LYS A 137 -27.07 -26.58 -22.79
C LYS A 137 -26.07 -25.53 -22.30
N TYR A 138 -25.81 -25.49 -20.99
CA TYR A 138 -25.00 -24.45 -20.35
C TYR A 138 -23.72 -24.99 -19.70
N GLY A 139 -23.53 -26.30 -19.64
CA GLY A 139 -22.47 -26.89 -18.82
C GLY A 139 -22.74 -26.58 -17.35
N ARG A 140 -21.70 -26.20 -16.59
CA ARG A 140 -21.81 -25.87 -15.15
C ARG A 140 -22.32 -24.45 -14.92
N TYR A 141 -23.33 -24.30 -14.08
CA TYR A 141 -23.90 -23.01 -13.68
C TYR A 141 -24.28 -22.99 -12.20
N ILE A 142 -24.56 -21.80 -11.68
CA ILE A 142 -24.95 -21.60 -10.29
C ILE A 142 -26.43 -21.19 -10.24
N THR A 143 -27.19 -21.81 -9.36
CA THR A 143 -28.58 -21.47 -9.05
C THR A 143 -28.74 -21.08 -7.58
N THR A 144 -29.81 -20.35 -7.25
CA THR A 144 -30.19 -20.07 -5.86
C THR A 144 -31.51 -20.75 -5.50
N SER A 145 -31.61 -21.32 -4.30
CA SER A 145 -32.86 -21.85 -3.73
C SER A 145 -33.67 -20.82 -2.93
N SER A 146 -33.17 -19.58 -2.82
CA SER A 146 -33.83 -18.49 -2.12
C SER A 146 -33.79 -17.19 -2.92
N ASN A 147 -34.73 -16.29 -2.64
CA ASN A 147 -34.70 -14.93 -3.19
C ASN A 147 -33.49 -14.15 -2.65
N LEU A 148 -32.83 -13.42 -3.55
CA LEU A 148 -31.70 -12.53 -3.27
C LEU A 148 -32.13 -11.09 -3.53
N LYS A 149 -31.56 -10.14 -2.80
CA LYS A 149 -31.82 -8.70 -2.96
C LYS A 149 -30.63 -8.00 -3.60
N PRO A 150 -30.86 -6.91 -4.36
CA PRO A 150 -29.77 -6.05 -4.80
C PRO A 150 -28.89 -5.61 -3.63
N GLY A 151 -27.58 -5.82 -3.75
CA GLY A 151 -26.60 -5.52 -2.71
C GLY A 151 -26.17 -6.71 -1.86
N ASP A 152 -26.80 -7.89 -2.00
CA ASP A 152 -26.36 -9.08 -1.27
C ASP A 152 -25.00 -9.60 -1.72
N ILE A 153 -24.13 -9.91 -0.75
CA ILE A 153 -22.85 -10.55 -0.98
C ILE A 153 -23.05 -12.07 -0.88
N ILE A 154 -23.13 -12.72 -2.04
CA ILE A 154 -23.47 -14.15 -2.15
C ILE A 154 -22.25 -15.07 -2.31
N ALA A 155 -21.10 -14.50 -2.65
CA ALA A 155 -19.83 -15.20 -2.78
C ALA A 155 -18.66 -14.25 -2.47
N ILE A 156 -17.64 -14.75 -1.79
CA ILE A 156 -16.36 -14.06 -1.53
C ILE A 156 -15.23 -15.02 -1.87
N ASP A 157 -14.84 -15.03 -3.14
CA ASP A 157 -13.78 -15.91 -3.61
C ASP A 157 -12.40 -15.24 -3.48
N GLU A 158 -11.45 -15.94 -2.87
CA GLU A 158 -10.06 -15.49 -2.82
C GLU A 158 -9.29 -16.07 -4.00
N PRO A 159 -8.55 -15.24 -4.77
CA PRO A 159 -7.87 -15.72 -5.96
C PRO A 159 -6.80 -16.75 -5.60
N ILE A 160 -6.77 -17.87 -6.34
CA ILE A 160 -5.77 -18.95 -6.19
C ILE A 160 -4.35 -18.41 -6.35
N TYR A 161 -4.14 -17.50 -7.31
CA TYR A 161 -2.89 -16.79 -7.50
C TYR A 161 -3.17 -15.34 -7.90
N LYS A 162 -2.29 -14.45 -7.47
CA LYS A 162 -2.34 -13.03 -7.78
C LYS A 162 -0.95 -12.51 -8.09
N TYR A 163 -0.85 -11.69 -9.12
CA TYR A 163 0.37 -10.98 -9.46
C TYR A 163 0.06 -9.51 -9.74
N ILE A 164 1.08 -8.68 -9.61
CA ILE A 164 0.98 -7.26 -9.91
C ILE A 164 1.48 -7.00 -11.32
N ASN A 165 0.69 -6.29 -12.12
CA ASN A 165 1.17 -5.77 -13.39
C ASN A 165 2.38 -4.85 -13.14
N SER A 166 3.41 -4.94 -13.99
CA SER A 166 4.63 -4.13 -13.93
C SER A 166 4.35 -2.63 -13.87
N GLU A 167 3.32 -2.13 -14.56
CA GLU A 167 2.96 -0.69 -14.54
C GLU A 167 2.46 -0.23 -13.17
N LEU A 168 1.85 -1.14 -12.41
CA LEU A 168 1.26 -0.86 -11.10
C LEU A 168 2.17 -1.27 -9.94
N CYS A 169 3.33 -1.87 -10.21
CA CYS A 169 4.22 -2.41 -9.17
C CYS A 169 4.68 -1.33 -8.17
N HIS A 170 4.61 -0.05 -8.56
CA HIS A 170 4.97 1.07 -7.70
C HIS A 170 3.84 1.68 -6.88
N ARG A 171 2.61 1.21 -7.10
CA ARG A 171 1.40 1.74 -6.49
C ARG A 171 0.77 0.78 -5.47
N ARG A 172 1.15 -0.49 -5.48
CA ARG A 172 0.57 -1.53 -4.63
C ARG A 172 1.63 -2.48 -4.08
N CYS A 173 1.31 -3.08 -2.95
CA CYS A 173 2.09 -4.16 -2.35
C CYS A 173 2.08 -5.39 -3.27
N THR A 174 3.26 -5.96 -3.54
CA THR A 174 3.42 -7.16 -4.38
C THR A 174 2.75 -8.39 -3.77
N ASN A 175 2.60 -8.44 -2.44
CA ASN A 175 1.97 -9.58 -1.76
C ASN A 175 0.45 -9.42 -1.63
N CYS A 176 -0.04 -8.30 -1.06
CA CYS A 176 -1.48 -8.16 -0.76
C CYS A 176 -2.26 -7.32 -1.77
N LEU A 177 -1.61 -6.72 -2.77
CA LEU A 177 -2.17 -5.82 -3.79
C LEU A 177 -2.86 -4.55 -3.25
N LYS A 178 -2.84 -4.32 -1.94
CA LYS A 178 -3.31 -3.08 -1.31
C LYS A 178 -2.33 -1.94 -1.60
N SER A 179 -2.84 -0.72 -1.73
CA SER A 179 -2.00 0.47 -1.95
C SER A 179 -1.23 0.88 -0.70
N ASN A 180 -1.76 0.61 0.50
CA ASN A 180 -1.25 1.07 1.79
C ASN A 180 -1.02 2.60 1.86
N HIS A 181 -1.84 3.39 1.15
CA HIS A 181 -1.62 4.83 0.93
C HIS A 181 -0.20 5.12 0.41
N LEU A 182 0.27 4.25 -0.50
CA LEU A 182 1.62 4.26 -1.06
C LEU A 182 2.73 4.13 -0.02
N SER A 183 2.42 3.76 1.22
CA SER A 183 3.42 3.56 2.26
C SER A 183 4.06 2.18 2.12
N LEU A 184 4.85 2.00 1.07
CA LEU A 184 5.41 0.71 0.70
C LEU A 184 6.90 0.64 1.04
N ILE A 185 7.34 -0.52 1.52
CA ILE A 185 8.75 -0.82 1.80
C ILE A 185 9.35 -1.49 0.57
N PRO A 186 10.43 -0.95 -0.03
CA PRO A 186 11.05 -1.57 -1.19
C PRO A 186 11.73 -2.89 -0.81
N CYS A 187 11.80 -3.82 -1.75
CA CYS A 187 12.72 -4.95 -1.65
C CYS A 187 14.16 -4.42 -1.66
N LEU A 188 15.01 -4.98 -0.79
CA LEU A 188 16.43 -4.61 -0.73
C LEU A 188 17.25 -5.23 -1.87
N SER A 189 16.76 -6.33 -2.47
CA SER A 189 17.50 -7.08 -3.49
C SER A 189 17.04 -6.81 -4.93
N CYS A 190 15.83 -6.30 -5.16
CA CYS A 190 15.30 -6.06 -6.51
C CYS A 190 14.70 -4.66 -6.67
N SER A 191 14.60 -4.20 -7.93
CA SER A 191 14.08 -2.87 -8.28
C SER A 191 12.56 -2.75 -8.39
N ASN A 192 11.83 -3.84 -8.17
CA ASN A 192 10.40 -3.91 -8.50
C ASN A 192 9.51 -4.25 -7.31
N GLY A 193 9.96 -5.15 -6.43
CA GLY A 193 9.16 -5.67 -5.33
C GLY A 193 8.99 -4.66 -4.20
N LYS A 194 7.78 -4.58 -3.64
CA LYS A 194 7.47 -3.72 -2.47
C LYS A 194 6.40 -4.36 -1.62
N LEU A 195 6.43 -4.07 -0.32
CA LEU A 195 5.54 -4.68 0.65
C LEU A 195 4.92 -3.64 1.58
N CYS A 196 3.77 -3.95 2.18
CA CYS A 196 3.17 -3.07 3.21
C CYS A 196 3.99 -3.02 4.50
N LYS A 197 4.77 -4.08 4.76
CA LYS A 197 5.62 -4.26 5.92
C LYS A 197 6.93 -4.89 5.45
N GLN A 198 8.00 -4.73 6.21
CA GLN A 198 9.27 -5.38 5.92
C GLN A 198 9.04 -6.90 5.87
N ALA A 199 9.55 -7.59 4.85
CA ALA A 199 9.57 -9.04 4.85
C ALA A 199 10.52 -9.49 5.96
N SER A 200 10.07 -10.39 6.83
CA SER A 200 10.99 -11.15 7.69
C SER A 200 11.93 -11.92 6.76
N ALA A 201 13.24 -11.73 6.95
CA ALA A 201 14.26 -12.50 6.27
C ALA A 201 14.25 -13.96 6.74
#